data_AF-A0AAN9GDE9-F1
#
_entry.id   AF-A0AAN9GDE9-F1
#
_cell.length_a   1.000
_cell.length_b   1.000
_cell.length_c   1.000
_cell.angle_alpha   90.00
_cell.angle_beta   90.00
_cell.angle_gamma   90.00
#
_symmetry.space_group_name_H-M   'P 1'
#
loop_
_entity.id
_entity.type
_entity.pdbx_description
1 polymer ?
#
loop_
_entity_poly.entity_id
_entity_poly.type
_entity_poly.pdbx_seq_one_letter_code
_entity_poly.pdbx_strand_id
1 'polypeptide(L)'
;MHVLQRVQNAAARLTLRKTKRDHITPLLRSLHWLPVNTRISYKLSTLVYKCLNDSAPEYLQSSLDLYTQPSDRPLRSAADPLRLHIPRSKLASAGQRAFPSVWNSLPLELRQSPSLDAFKSRLKTQFFP
;
A
#
# COMPACT_ATOMS: atom_id res chain seq x y z
N MET A 1 -9.78 -17.84 3.58
CA MET A 1 -8.94 -17.35 2.46
C MET A 1 -9.85 -16.87 1.34
N HIS A 2 -9.72 -15.60 0.91
CA HIS A 2 -10.59 -15.00 -0.12
C HIS A 2 -10.47 -15.72 -1.49
N VAL A 3 -11.52 -15.65 -2.31
CA VAL A 3 -11.60 -16.35 -3.62
C VAL A 3 -10.41 -16.01 -4.52
N LEU A 4 -10.05 -14.72 -4.61
CA LEU A 4 -8.91 -14.25 -5.43
C LEU A 4 -7.57 -14.87 -5.01
N GLN A 5 -7.33 -15.02 -3.70
CA GLN A 5 -6.10 -15.64 -3.23
C GLN A 5 -6.04 -17.12 -3.60
N ARG A 6 -7.16 -17.83 -3.57
CA ARG A 6 -7.22 -19.24 -4.02
C ARG A 6 -6.89 -19.37 -5.50
N VAL A 7 -7.42 -18.47 -6.34
CA VAL A 7 -7.12 -18.43 -7.78
C VAL A 7 -5.63 -18.14 -8.01
N GLN A 8 -5.06 -17.14 -7.33
CA GLN A 8 -3.63 -16.85 -7.42
C GLN A 8 -2.77 -18.06 -7.00
N ASN A 9 -3.15 -18.73 -5.92
CA ASN A 9 -2.41 -19.89 -5.42
C ASN A 9 -2.46 -21.07 -6.40
N ALA A 10 -3.61 -21.30 -7.04
CA ALA A 10 -3.76 -22.31 -8.07
C ALA A 10 -2.91 -21.96 -9.30
N ALA A 11 -2.90 -20.71 -9.75
CA ALA A 11 -2.08 -20.25 -10.86
C ALA A 11 -0.56 -20.39 -10.57
N ALA A 12 -0.12 -20.08 -9.34
CA ALA A 12 1.28 -20.26 -8.94
C ALA A 12 1.71 -21.74 -8.96
N ARG A 13 0.81 -22.64 -8.55
CA ARG A 13 1.07 -24.09 -8.62
C ARG A 13 1.08 -24.59 -10.06
N LEU A 14 0.15 -24.14 -10.89
CA LEU A 14 0.08 -24.52 -12.29
C LEU A 14 1.35 -24.11 -13.05
N THR A 15 1.80 -22.86 -12.86
CA THR A 15 3.00 -22.31 -13.51
C THR A 15 4.28 -23.05 -13.12
N LEU A 16 4.44 -23.39 -11.83
CA LEU A 16 5.60 -24.12 -11.32
C LEU A 16 5.44 -25.66 -11.37
N ARG A 17 4.34 -26.15 -11.98
CA ARG A 17 3.99 -27.57 -12.07
C ARG A 17 4.05 -28.28 -10.71
N LYS A 18 3.50 -27.62 -9.68
CA LYS A 18 3.43 -28.10 -8.31
C LYS A 18 2.06 -28.69 -7.98
N THR A 19 2.04 -29.58 -7.02
CA THR A 19 0.84 -30.24 -6.51
C THR A 19 0.01 -29.31 -5.63
N LYS A 20 -1.26 -29.69 -5.39
CA LYS A 20 -2.17 -28.95 -4.50
C LYS A 20 -1.67 -28.84 -3.06
N ARG A 21 -0.86 -29.79 -2.60
CA ARG A 21 -0.34 -29.85 -1.23
C ARG A 21 0.94 -29.05 -1.03
N ASP A 22 1.61 -28.65 -2.12
CA ASP A 22 2.83 -27.86 -2.03
C ASP A 22 2.60 -26.52 -1.33
N HIS A 23 3.55 -26.17 -0.47
CA HIS A 23 3.52 -24.97 0.33
C HIS A 23 3.56 -23.73 -0.57
N ILE A 24 2.58 -22.83 -0.44
CA ILE A 24 2.36 -21.76 -1.41
C ILE A 24 3.34 -20.59 -1.26
N THR A 25 3.77 -20.29 -0.04
CA THR A 25 4.66 -19.15 0.25
C THR A 25 5.97 -19.16 -0.55
N PRO A 26 6.75 -20.27 -0.61
CA PRO A 26 7.97 -20.32 -1.42
C PRO A 26 7.68 -20.22 -2.93
N LEU A 27 6.52 -20.71 -3.38
CA LEU A 27 6.11 -20.59 -4.78
C LEU A 27 5.84 -19.14 -5.17
N LEU A 28 5.08 -18.42 -4.35
CA LEU A 28 4.83 -17.00 -4.56
C LEU A 28 6.11 -16.17 -4.50
N ARG A 29 7.03 -16.50 -3.58
CA ARG A 29 8.35 -15.85 -3.51
C ARG A 29 9.17 -16.11 -4.78
N SER A 30 9.25 -17.35 -5.26
CA SER A 30 9.98 -17.68 -6.49
C SER A 30 9.45 -16.95 -7.73
N LEU A 31 8.13 -16.76 -7.81
CA LEU A 31 7.47 -16.03 -8.89
C LEU A 31 7.51 -14.50 -8.69
N HIS A 32 8.00 -14.02 -7.54
CA HIS A 32 7.92 -12.62 -7.13
C HIS A 32 6.47 -12.07 -7.17
N TRP A 33 5.50 -12.92 -6.78
CA TRP A 33 4.08 -12.61 -6.72
C TRP A 33 3.65 -12.21 -5.31
N LEU A 34 3.12 -10.99 -5.15
CA LEU A 34 2.58 -10.54 -3.88
C LEU A 34 1.26 -11.25 -3.58
N PRO A 35 1.03 -11.74 -2.34
CA PRO A 35 -0.30 -12.12 -1.88
C PRO A 35 -1.34 -11.02 -2.16
N VAL A 36 -2.59 -11.40 -2.40
CA VAL A 36 -3.66 -10.47 -2.80
C VAL A 36 -3.80 -9.32 -1.81
N ASN A 37 -3.77 -9.59 -0.50
CA ASN A 37 -3.91 -8.55 0.52
C ASN A 37 -2.76 -7.53 0.48
N THR A 38 -1.51 -7.99 0.39
CA THR A 38 -0.36 -7.09 0.28
C THR A 38 -0.31 -6.37 -1.06
N ARG A 39 -0.81 -6.99 -2.14
CA ARG A 39 -0.97 -6.35 -3.44
C ARG A 39 -1.99 -5.21 -3.41
N ILE A 40 -3.07 -5.35 -2.64
CA ILE A 40 -4.03 -4.26 -2.41
C ILE A 40 -3.32 -3.10 -1.72
N SER A 41 -2.61 -3.35 -0.61
CA SER A 41 -1.84 -2.32 0.08
C SER A 41 -0.81 -1.65 -0.84
N TYR A 42 -0.07 -2.43 -1.63
CA TYR A 42 0.87 -1.93 -2.62
C TYR A 42 0.23 -0.96 -3.62
N LYS A 43 -0.93 -1.34 -4.17
CA LYS A 43 -1.67 -0.51 -5.13
C LYS A 43 -2.18 0.77 -4.47
N LEU A 44 -2.72 0.70 -3.25
CA LEU A 44 -3.19 1.86 -2.51
C LEU A 44 -2.05 2.84 -2.21
N SER A 45 -0.92 2.36 -1.68
CA SER A 45 0.24 3.20 -1.40
C SER A 45 0.83 3.83 -2.66
N THR A 46 0.88 3.09 -3.77
CA THR A 46 1.34 3.63 -5.06
C THR A 46 0.39 4.70 -5.58
N LEU A 47 -0.92 4.54 -5.38
CA LEU A 47 -1.90 5.56 -5.76
C LEU A 47 -1.70 6.84 -4.95
N VAL A 48 -1.55 6.71 -3.63
CA VAL A 48 -1.28 7.85 -2.75
C VAL A 48 0.00 8.58 -3.14
N TYR A 49 1.10 7.85 -3.40
CA TYR A 49 2.35 8.45 -3.87
C TYR A 49 2.13 9.27 -5.15
N LYS A 50 1.37 8.75 -6.12
CA LYS A 50 1.08 9.49 -7.35
C LYS A 50 0.25 10.74 -7.12
N CYS A 51 -0.71 10.68 -6.20
CA CYS A 51 -1.55 11.83 -5.86
C CYS A 51 -0.74 12.93 -5.18
N LEU A 52 0.22 12.57 -4.32
CA LEU A 52 1.09 13.53 -3.63
C LEU A 52 2.20 14.13 -4.53
N ASN A 53 2.49 13.52 -5.69
CA ASN A 53 3.50 14.00 -6.64
C ASN A 53 2.86 14.48 -7.96
N ASP A 54 1.64 15.03 -7.89
CA ASP A 54 0.90 15.64 -9.01
C ASP A 54 0.78 14.78 -10.28
N SER A 55 0.88 13.46 -10.12
CA SER A 55 0.90 12.48 -11.22
C SER A 55 -0.43 11.71 -11.33
N ALA A 56 -1.47 12.18 -10.64
CA ALA A 56 -2.81 11.61 -10.63
C ALA A 56 -3.85 12.66 -11.03
N PRO A 57 -5.06 12.27 -11.47
CA PRO A 57 -6.14 13.22 -11.72
C PRO A 57 -6.52 14.06 -10.49
N GLU A 58 -6.91 15.32 -10.70
CA GLU A 58 -7.24 16.30 -9.65
C GLU A 58 -8.26 15.78 -8.63
N TYR A 59 -9.30 15.07 -9.07
CA TYR A 59 -10.33 14.51 -8.18
C TYR A 59 -9.79 13.50 -7.16
N LEU A 60 -8.69 12.81 -7.46
CA LEU A 60 -8.03 11.90 -6.52
C LEU A 60 -7.11 12.66 -5.58
N GLN A 61 -6.45 13.71 -6.08
CA GLN A 61 -5.59 14.56 -5.27
C GLN A 61 -6.43 15.29 -4.20
N SER A 62 -7.56 15.87 -4.60
CA SER A 62 -8.50 16.56 -3.70
C SER A 62 -9.20 15.63 -2.70
N SER A 63 -9.11 14.31 -2.89
CA SER A 63 -9.60 13.32 -1.93
C SER A 63 -8.58 13.01 -0.81
N LEU A 64 -7.35 13.51 -0.92
CA LEU A 64 -6.28 13.28 0.05
C LEU A 64 -5.90 14.57 0.75
N ASP A 65 -6.21 14.62 2.04
CA ASP A 65 -5.82 15.75 2.89
C ASP A 65 -4.51 15.42 3.61
N LEU A 66 -3.48 16.24 3.39
CA LEU A 66 -2.30 16.21 4.25
C LEU A 66 -2.68 16.62 5.67
N TYR A 67 -2.05 15.96 6.64
CA TYR A 67 -2.28 16.27 8.04
C TYR A 67 -1.62 17.62 8.37
N THR A 68 -2.43 18.65 8.48
CA THR A 68 -2.01 19.94 9.03
C THR A 68 -2.20 19.92 10.55
N GLN A 69 -1.14 20.25 11.29
CA GLN A 69 -1.20 20.28 12.75
C GLN A 69 -2.12 21.43 13.22
N PRO A 70 -3.14 21.17 14.06
CA PRO A 70 -4.06 22.22 14.51
C PRO A 70 -3.54 23.12 15.64
N SER A 71 -2.38 22.84 16.24
CA SER A 71 -1.88 23.52 17.44
C SER A 71 -0.40 23.86 17.38
N ASP A 72 0.04 24.91 18.09
CA ASP A 72 1.44 25.37 18.15
C ASP A 72 2.38 24.44 18.95
N ARG A 73 1.88 23.29 19.42
CA ARG A 73 2.65 22.36 20.25
C ARG A 73 3.37 21.33 19.37
N PRO A 74 4.69 21.12 19.49
CA PRO A 74 5.40 20.13 18.68
C PRO A 74 4.95 18.71 19.06
N LEU A 75 4.12 18.10 18.21
CA LEU A 75 3.75 16.68 18.32
C LEU A 75 4.74 15.84 17.53
N ARG A 76 4.93 14.57 17.92
CA ARG A 76 5.77 13.63 17.16
C ARG A 76 5.30 13.42 15.71
N SER A 77 4.01 13.63 15.45
CA SER A 77 3.42 13.61 14.10
C SER A 77 3.78 14.83 13.25
N ALA A 78 4.27 15.92 13.83
CA ALA A 78 4.71 17.11 13.11
C ALA A 78 5.99 16.87 12.31
N ALA A 79 6.80 15.89 12.73
CA ALA A 79 8.06 15.54 12.06
C ALA A 79 7.85 14.81 10.72
N ASP A 80 6.61 14.45 10.38
CA ASP A 80 6.26 13.69 9.17
C ASP A 80 5.39 14.55 8.23
N PRO A 81 6.01 15.29 7.28
CA PRO A 81 5.30 16.18 6.38
C PRO A 81 4.43 15.45 5.35
N LEU A 82 4.62 14.13 5.19
CA LEU A 82 3.90 13.29 4.24
C LEU A 82 2.78 12.50 4.91
N ARG A 83 2.42 12.84 6.16
CA ARG A 83 1.34 12.17 6.88
C ARG A 83 -0.01 12.62 6.34
N LEU A 84 -0.90 11.66 6.06
CA LEU A 84 -2.27 11.96 5.64
C LEU A 84 -3.22 12.05 6.84
N HIS A 85 -4.19 12.96 6.76
CA HIS A 85 -5.29 13.03 7.70
C HIS A 85 -6.23 11.82 7.49
N ILE A 86 -6.64 11.19 8.59
CA ILE A 86 -7.57 10.05 8.55
C ILE A 86 -8.95 10.58 8.94
N PRO A 87 -9.91 10.73 8.00
CA PRO A 87 -11.23 11.26 8.32
C PRO A 87 -11.97 10.34 9.29
N ARG A 88 -12.63 10.93 10.28
CA ARG A 88 -13.53 10.22 11.21
C ARG A 88 -14.86 9.98 10.52
N SER A 89 -15.00 8.86 9.83
CA SER A 89 -16.27 8.46 9.22
C SER A 89 -17.05 7.48 10.09
N LYS A 90 -18.36 7.73 10.26
CA LYS A 90 -19.32 6.79 10.87
C LYS A 90 -19.71 5.64 9.94
N LEU A 91 -19.62 5.85 8.62
CA LEU A 91 -19.79 4.80 7.62
C LEU A 91 -18.42 4.30 7.15
N ALA A 92 -18.22 2.99 7.16
CA ALA A 92 -17.04 2.36 6.60
C ALA A 92 -17.07 2.41 5.06
N SER A 93 -17.00 3.60 4.46
CA SER A 93 -16.59 3.72 3.06
C SER A 93 -15.13 3.23 2.99
N ALA A 94 -14.96 1.96 2.62
CA ALA A 94 -13.69 1.24 2.72
C ALA A 94 -12.52 2.00 2.07
N GLY A 95 -12.78 2.81 1.03
CA GLY A 95 -11.76 3.62 0.36
C GLY A 95 -11.19 4.75 1.22
N GLN A 96 -12.04 5.65 1.75
CA GLN A 96 -11.60 6.91 2.36
C GLN A 96 -10.72 6.73 3.59
N ARG A 97 -10.91 5.66 4.36
CA ARG A 97 -10.04 5.31 5.50
C ARG A 97 -8.84 4.47 5.11
N ALA A 98 -8.96 3.65 4.05
CA ALA A 98 -7.89 2.74 3.67
C ALA A 98 -6.69 3.45 3.04
N PHE A 99 -6.91 4.48 2.20
CA PHE A 99 -5.77 5.19 1.59
C PHE A 99 -4.85 5.83 2.65
N PRO A 100 -5.35 6.67 3.57
CA PRO A 100 -4.50 7.32 4.56
C PRO A 100 -3.93 6.32 5.58
N SER A 101 -4.69 5.29 5.96
CA SER A 101 -4.24 4.28 6.92
C SER A 101 -3.07 3.46 6.39
N VAL A 102 -3.19 2.93 5.17
CA VAL A 102 -2.15 2.12 4.54
C VAL A 102 -0.91 2.94 4.21
N TRP A 103 -1.07 4.21 3.84
CA TRP A 103 0.06 5.12 3.63
C TRP A 103 0.79 5.45 4.93
N ASN A 104 0.06 5.81 5.98
CA ASN A 104 0.63 6.19 7.27
C ASN A 104 1.29 5.03 8.03
N SER A 105 1.01 3.78 7.66
CA SER A 105 1.73 2.61 8.20
C SER A 105 3.09 2.38 7.55
N LEU A 106 3.44 3.11 6.49
CA LEU A 106 4.73 2.99 5.82
C LEU A 106 5.82 3.80 6.55
N PRO A 107 7.06 3.28 6.61
CA PRO A 107 8.22 4.04 7.07
C PRO A 107 8.40 5.34 6.29
N LEU A 108 8.88 6.38 6.96
CA LEU A 108 9.06 7.71 6.36
C LEU A 108 10.06 7.68 5.21
N GLU A 109 11.14 6.90 5.35
CA GLU A 109 12.20 6.73 4.36
C GLU A 109 11.65 6.17 3.05
N LEU A 110 10.62 5.34 3.15
CA LEU A 110 9.96 4.76 1.99
C LEU A 110 9.06 5.80 1.32
N ARG A 111 8.31 6.59 2.10
CA ARG A 111 7.44 7.65 1.58
C ARG A 111 8.22 8.79 0.92
N GLN A 112 9.41 9.10 1.43
CA GLN A 112 10.35 10.08 0.86
C GLN A 112 11.17 9.55 -0.34
N SER A 113 10.75 8.44 -0.95
CA SER A 113 11.47 7.90 -2.11
C SER A 113 11.53 8.92 -3.26
N PRO A 114 12.68 9.08 -3.93
CA PRO A 114 12.93 10.17 -4.88
C PRO A 114 12.19 10.01 -6.20
N SER A 115 11.70 8.81 -6.51
CA SER A 115 10.93 8.55 -7.71
C SER A 115 9.90 7.45 -7.48
N LEU A 116 8.89 7.42 -8.35
CA LEU A 116 7.85 6.40 -8.33
C LEU A 116 8.43 4.98 -8.46
N ASP A 117 9.48 4.79 -9.25
CA ASP A 117 10.05 3.46 -9.46
C ASP A 117 10.95 3.02 -8.30
N ALA A 118 11.66 3.95 -7.67
CA ALA A 118 12.36 3.71 -6.40
C ALA A 118 11.37 3.34 -5.30
N PHE A 119 10.25 4.08 -5.21
CA PHE A 119 9.16 3.80 -4.28
C PHE A 119 8.58 2.40 -4.47
N LYS A 120 8.16 2.06 -5.70
CA LYS A 120 7.61 0.74 -6.05
C LYS A 120 8.56 -0.39 -5.69
N SER A 121 9.85 -0.23 -6.02
CA SER A 121 10.87 -1.25 -5.77
C SER A 121 11.04 -1.50 -4.27
N ARG A 122 11.21 -0.43 -3.48
CA ARG A 122 11.36 -0.51 -2.01
C ARG A 122 10.09 -1.04 -1.34
N LEU A 123 8.93 -0.61 -1.80
CA LEU A 123 7.63 -1.05 -1.30
C LEU A 123 7.39 -2.53 -1.56
N LYS A 124 7.79 -3.01 -2.75
CA LYS A 124 7.74 -4.43 -3.07
C LYS A 124 8.62 -5.21 -2.09
N THR A 125 9.86 -4.78 -1.85
CA THR A 125 10.76 -5.41 -0.88
C THR A 125 10.17 -5.45 0.54
N GLN A 126 9.54 -4.40 1.03
CA GLN A 126 8.90 -4.40 2.35
C GLN A 126 7.75 -5.41 2.47
N PHE A 127 7.02 -5.66 1.37
CA PHE A 127 5.92 -6.62 1.35
C PHE A 127 6.34 -8.06 1.02
N PHE A 128 7.61 -8.29 0.66
CA PHE A 128 8.20 -9.62 0.50
C PHE A 128 9.16 -9.89 1.66
N PRO A 129 8.81 -10.76 2.62
CA PRO A 129 9.79 -11.30 3.55
C PRO A 129 10.71 -12.31 2.86
#